data_AF-M3E9M4-F1
#
_entry.id   AF-M3E9M4-F1
#
_cell.length_a   1.000
_cell.length_b   1.000
_cell.length_c   1.000
_cell.angle_alpha   90.00
_cell.angle_beta   90.00
_cell.angle_gamma   90.00
#
_symmetry.space_group_name_H-M   'P 1'
#
loop_
_entity.id
_entity.type
_entity.pdbx_description
1 polymer ?
#
loop_
_entity_poly.entity_id
_entity_poly.type
_entity_poly.pdbx_seq_one_letter_code
_entity_poly.pdbx_strand_id
1 'polypeptide(L)'
;MPGGPDGSPEEPTSALVRDSNLLAALVALFERYWEDAVPLDVDDTGAVTGTDAAGPPDPLGPTDRRILALLVAGVADKAVATQMGLSRRTVQRRIQRLMELAGATTRMQLAWQAARRGWL
;
A
#
# COMPACT_ATOMS: atom_id res chain seq x y z
N MET A 1 -0.05 -41.77 -8.59
CA MET A 1 1.06 -40.86 -8.25
C MET A 1 1.38 -40.03 -9.48
N PRO A 2 0.84 -38.81 -9.63
CA PRO A 2 1.40 -37.82 -10.54
C PRO A 2 2.25 -36.81 -9.74
N GLY A 3 3.39 -36.42 -10.28
CA GLY A 3 4.37 -35.55 -9.60
C GLY A 3 5.81 -36.00 -9.87
N GLY A 4 6.13 -36.30 -11.14
CA GLY A 4 7.52 -36.38 -11.60
C GLY A 4 8.09 -34.97 -11.80
N PRO A 5 9.42 -34.83 -11.98
CA PRO A 5 10.11 -33.54 -12.07
C PRO A 5 9.72 -32.66 -13.28
N ASP A 6 8.88 -33.17 -14.19
CA ASP A 6 8.42 -32.49 -15.40
C ASP A 6 6.95 -32.05 -15.28
N GLY A 7 6.62 -31.27 -14.24
CA GLY A 7 5.31 -30.65 -14.13
C GLY A 7 5.14 -29.56 -15.18
N SER A 8 4.23 -29.75 -16.12
CA SER A 8 3.77 -28.73 -17.06
C SER A 8 3.34 -27.48 -16.26
N PRO A 9 3.71 -26.25 -16.65
CA PRO A 9 3.37 -25.03 -15.90
C PRO A 9 1.85 -24.76 -15.79
N GLU A 10 1.03 -25.52 -16.53
CA GLU A 10 -0.42 -25.39 -16.62
C GLU A 10 -1.19 -26.43 -15.78
N GLU A 11 -0.53 -27.46 -15.25
CA GLU A 11 -1.20 -28.47 -14.42
C GLU A 11 -1.00 -28.18 -12.93
N PRO A 12 -2.08 -27.95 -12.15
CA PRO A 12 -1.96 -27.66 -10.73
C PRO A 12 -1.31 -28.84 -10.01
N THR A 13 -0.05 -28.65 -9.60
CA THR A 13 0.71 -29.65 -8.86
C THR A 13 0.35 -29.56 -7.38
N SER A 14 -0.02 -30.70 -6.80
CA SER A 14 -0.38 -30.80 -5.38
C SER A 14 0.66 -31.62 -4.61
N ALA A 15 1.07 -31.16 -3.43
CA ALA A 15 2.00 -31.86 -2.56
C ALA A 15 1.45 -31.94 -1.12
N LEU A 16 1.59 -33.10 -0.48
CA LEU A 16 1.27 -33.28 0.94
C LEU A 16 2.49 -32.97 1.80
N VAL A 17 2.46 -31.83 2.49
CA VAL A 17 3.50 -31.43 3.44
C VAL A 17 3.06 -31.85 4.84
N ARG A 18 3.88 -32.65 5.52
CA ARG A 18 3.71 -33.00 6.95
C ARG A 18 4.53 -32.07 7.83
N ASP A 19 4.37 -32.20 9.14
CA ASP A 19 5.14 -31.46 10.14
C ASP A 19 6.65 -31.55 9.87
N SER A 20 7.24 -30.41 9.53
CA SER A 20 8.63 -30.29 9.09
C SER A 20 9.11 -28.83 9.14
N ASN A 21 10.43 -28.62 9.05
CA ASN A 21 11.00 -27.27 8.94
C ASN A 21 10.52 -26.52 7.69
N LEU A 22 10.16 -27.24 6.63
CA LEU A 22 9.57 -26.65 5.43
C LEU A 22 8.18 -26.07 5.73
N LEU A 23 7.33 -26.82 6.45
CA LEU A 23 6.03 -26.32 6.89
C LEU A 23 6.19 -25.07 7.77
N ALA A 24 7.14 -25.09 8.72
CA ALA A 24 7.42 -23.94 9.56
C ALA A 24 7.86 -22.71 8.73
N ALA A 25 8.70 -22.91 7.71
CA ALA A 25 9.11 -21.83 6.81
C ALA A 25 7.96 -21.29 5.96
N LEU A 26 7.06 -22.14 5.46
CA LEU A 26 5.87 -21.73 4.72
C LEU A 26 4.89 -20.92 5.60
N VAL A 27 4.70 -21.34 6.85
CA VAL A 27 3.92 -20.59 7.83
C VAL A 27 4.56 -19.22 8.08
N ALA A 28 5.86 -19.17 8.36
CA ALA A 28 6.55 -17.89 8.58
C ALA A 28 6.48 -16.96 7.36
N LEU A 29 6.55 -17.52 6.15
CA LEU A 29 6.38 -16.75 4.92
C LEU A 29 4.95 -16.21 4.78
N PHE A 30 3.95 -17.03 5.08
CA PHE A 30 2.55 -16.62 5.09
C PHE A 30 2.33 -15.49 6.10
N GLU A 31 2.76 -15.65 7.36
CA GLU A 31 2.60 -14.63 8.40
C GLU A 31 3.24 -13.31 8.00
N ARG A 32 4.42 -13.35 7.38
CA ARG A 32 5.06 -12.15 6.85
C ARG A 32 4.21 -11.44 5.78
N TYR A 33 3.64 -12.19 4.84
CA TYR A 33 2.74 -11.60 3.85
C TYR A 33 1.41 -11.15 4.46
N TRP A 34 0.95 -11.83 5.51
CA TRP A 34 -0.28 -11.52 6.22
C TRP A 34 -0.17 -10.23 7.03
N GLU A 35 0.98 -9.96 7.64
CA GLU A 35 1.26 -8.68 8.32
C GLU A 35 1.13 -7.47 7.37
N ASP A 36 1.44 -7.66 6.08
CA ASP A 36 1.35 -6.63 5.04
C ASP A 36 -0.01 -6.66 4.30
N ALA A 37 -0.90 -7.60 4.61
CA ALA A 37 -2.16 -7.77 3.89
C ALA A 37 -3.19 -6.68 4.21
N VAL A 38 -4.06 -6.41 3.25
CA VAL A 38 -5.18 -5.47 3.41
C VAL A 38 -6.42 -6.26 3.84
N PRO A 39 -7.18 -5.79 4.86
CA PRO A 39 -8.44 -6.43 5.26
C PRO A 39 -9.42 -6.54 4.10
N LEU A 40 -10.11 -7.68 4.02
CA LEU A 40 -11.23 -7.89 3.11
C LEU A 40 -12.52 -7.46 3.81
N ASP A 41 -13.20 -6.44 3.28
CA ASP A 41 -14.51 -6.02 3.76
C ASP A 41 -15.59 -6.90 3.12
N VAL A 42 -16.19 -7.76 3.94
CA VAL A 42 -17.31 -8.64 3.57
C VAL A 42 -18.57 -8.07 4.21
N ASP A 43 -19.58 -7.78 3.40
CA ASP A 43 -20.86 -7.27 3.92
C ASP A 43 -21.78 -8.40 4.44
N ASP A 44 -22.89 -8.02 5.06
CA ASP A 44 -23.88 -8.96 5.63
C ASP A 44 -24.53 -9.89 4.57
N THR A 45 -24.34 -9.61 3.27
CA THR A 45 -24.81 -10.45 2.17
C THR A 45 -23.76 -11.43 1.66
N GLY A 46 -22.54 -11.38 2.21
CA GLY A 46 -21.40 -12.18 1.78
C GLY A 46 -20.73 -11.65 0.52
N ALA A 47 -21.05 -10.42 0.08
CA ALA A 47 -20.36 -9.79 -1.03
C ALA A 47 -19.00 -9.27 -0.54
N VAL A 48 -17.94 -9.69 -1.25
CA VAL A 48 -16.58 -9.21 -1.01
C VAL A 48 -16.41 -7.91 -1.81
N THR A 49 -16.18 -6.81 -1.11
CA THR A 49 -15.76 -5.55 -1.74
C THR A 49 -14.24 -5.43 -1.64
N GLY A 50 -13.55 -5.16 -2.77
CA GLY A 50 -12.09 -4.95 -2.79
C GLY A 50 -11.25 -5.93 -3.63
N THR A 51 -11.83 -6.77 -4.48
CA THR A 51 -11.08 -7.77 -5.29
C THR A 51 -10.42 -7.23 -6.56
N ASP A 52 -10.63 -5.96 -6.93
CA ASP A 52 -10.10 -5.41 -8.18
C ASP A 52 -9.22 -4.18 -7.90
N ALA A 53 -7.93 -4.37 -7.62
CA ALA A 53 -6.89 -3.31 -7.64
C ALA A 53 -7.23 -1.98 -6.93
N ALA A 54 -8.20 -2.00 -6.02
CA ALA A 54 -8.74 -0.85 -5.33
C ALA A 54 -8.75 -1.24 -3.86
N GLY A 55 -7.64 -0.91 -3.19
CA GLY A 55 -7.66 -0.74 -1.74
C GLY A 55 -8.73 0.28 -1.31
N PRO A 56 -8.80 0.62 -0.01
CA PRO A 56 -9.72 1.65 0.47
C PRO A 56 -9.66 2.86 -0.45
N PRO A 57 -10.79 3.55 -0.75
CA PRO A 57 -10.84 4.63 -1.71
C PRO A 57 -9.65 5.53 -1.44
N ASP A 58 -8.72 5.52 -2.38
CA ASP A 58 -7.41 6.10 -2.19
C ASP A 58 -7.59 7.51 -1.63
N PRO A 59 -7.20 7.75 -0.35
CA PRO A 59 -7.51 9.02 0.30
C PRO A 59 -6.80 10.18 -0.40
N LEU A 60 -5.86 9.88 -1.30
CA LEU A 60 -5.05 10.80 -2.06
C LEU A 60 -5.51 10.87 -3.52
N GLY A 61 -6.09 12.01 -3.90
CA GLY A 61 -6.21 12.34 -5.31
C GLY A 61 -4.83 12.49 -5.98
N PRO A 62 -4.75 12.43 -7.32
CA PRO A 62 -3.49 12.49 -8.07
C PRO A 62 -2.67 13.76 -7.78
N THR A 63 -3.35 14.89 -7.50
CA THR A 63 -2.70 16.14 -7.08
C THR A 63 -2.00 16.00 -5.73
N ASP A 64 -2.65 15.33 -4.76
CA ASP A 64 -2.16 15.20 -3.40
C ASP A 64 -0.97 14.23 -3.35
N ARG A 65 -1.00 13.13 -4.12
CA ARG A 65 0.18 12.28 -4.36
C ARG A 65 1.34 13.05 -4.96
N ARG A 66 1.08 13.86 -5.99
CA ARG A 66 2.16 14.60 -6.64
C ARG A 66 2.79 15.63 -5.70
N ILE A 67 1.97 16.32 -4.91
CA ILE A 67 2.45 17.21 -3.85
C ILE A 67 3.32 16.40 -2.88
N LEU A 68 2.79 15.30 -2.32
CA LEU A 68 3.48 14.46 -1.35
C LEU A 68 4.84 13.96 -1.85
N ALA A 69 4.92 13.48 -3.09
CA ALA A 69 6.18 13.04 -3.72
C ALA A 69 7.21 14.18 -3.79
N LEU A 70 6.78 15.40 -4.15
CA LEU A 70 7.67 16.57 -4.16
C LEU A 70 8.08 16.99 -2.74
N LEU A 71 7.20 16.86 -1.74
CA LEU A 71 7.55 17.15 -0.35
C LEU A 71 8.64 16.21 0.16
N VAL A 72 8.51 14.90 -0.13
CA VAL A 72 9.46 13.85 0.25
C VAL A 72 10.78 14.02 -0.49
N ALA A 73 10.76 14.48 -1.74
CA ALA A 73 11.95 14.87 -2.49
C ALA A 73 12.63 16.16 -1.97
N GLY A 74 12.15 16.75 -0.87
CA GLY A 74 12.75 17.94 -0.26
C GLY A 74 12.43 19.26 -0.98
N VAL A 75 11.46 19.26 -1.91
CA VAL A 75 11.09 20.45 -2.66
C VAL A 75 10.34 21.44 -1.75
N ALA A 76 10.81 22.70 -1.73
CA ALA A 76 10.17 23.76 -0.95
C ALA A 76 8.77 24.11 -1.49
N ASP A 77 7.83 24.46 -0.62
CA ASP A 77 6.41 24.72 -0.98
C ASP A 77 6.23 25.76 -2.09
N LYS A 78 7.10 26.76 -2.14
CA LYS A 78 7.09 27.76 -3.21
C LYS A 78 7.37 27.11 -4.57
N ALA A 79 8.36 26.22 -4.64
CA ALA A 79 8.70 25.50 -5.86
C ALA A 79 7.61 24.46 -6.20
N VAL A 80 7.03 23.77 -5.21
CA VAL A 80 5.86 22.89 -5.41
C VAL A 80 4.70 23.67 -6.02
N ALA A 81 4.37 24.85 -5.47
CA ALA A 81 3.31 25.71 -5.97
C ALA A 81 3.53 26.10 -7.44
N THR A 82 4.75 26.53 -7.80
CA THR A 82 5.12 26.86 -9.18
C THR A 82 5.01 25.64 -10.10
N GLN A 83 5.53 24.49 -9.70
CA GLN A 83 5.54 23.27 -10.52
C GLN A 83 4.12 22.69 -10.73
N MET A 84 3.23 22.86 -9.75
CA MET A 84 1.86 22.38 -9.81
C MET A 84 0.88 23.39 -10.42
N GLY A 85 1.31 24.62 -10.72
CA GLY A 85 0.42 25.70 -11.17
C GLY A 85 -0.60 26.12 -10.11
N LEU A 86 -0.26 25.98 -8.82
CA LEU A 86 -1.15 26.26 -7.69
C LEU A 86 -0.67 27.46 -6.87
N SER A 87 -1.56 28.10 -6.12
CA SER A 87 -1.15 29.08 -5.12
C SER A 87 -0.44 28.40 -3.94
N ARG A 88 0.48 29.11 -3.27
CA ARG A 88 1.14 28.64 -2.04
C ARG A 88 0.13 28.25 -0.95
N ARG A 89 -0.95 29.03 -0.82
CA ARG A 89 -2.03 28.76 0.14
C ARG A 89 -2.74 27.44 -0.16
N THR A 90 -2.96 27.12 -1.44
CA THR A 90 -3.58 25.85 -1.85
C THR A 90 -2.68 24.67 -1.51
N VAL A 91 -1.37 24.79 -1.79
CA VAL A 91 -0.38 23.75 -1.44
C VAL A 91 -0.34 23.54 0.07
N GLN A 92 -0.23 24.60 0.88
CA GLN A 92 -0.23 24.50 2.33
C GLN A 92 -1.51 23.86 2.88
N ARG A 93 -2.69 24.24 2.38
CA ARG A 93 -3.96 23.63 2.78
C ARG A 93 -4.01 22.13 2.48
N ARG A 94 -3.46 21.72 1.33
CA ARG A 94 -3.38 20.30 0.96
C ARG A 94 -2.38 19.54 1.84
N ILE A 95 -1.20 20.11 2.11
CA ILE A 95 -0.22 19.52 3.05
C ILE A 95 -0.84 19.33 4.44
N GLN A 96 -1.58 20.32 4.93
CA GLN A 96 -2.25 20.24 6.22
C GLN A 96 -3.28 19.10 6.25
N ARG A 97 -4.08 18.96 5.19
CA ARG A 97 -5.01 17.83 5.03
C ARG A 97 -4.27 16.48 4.96
N LEU A 98 -3.14 16.42 4.26
CA LEU A 98 -2.29 15.22 4.21
C LEU A 98 -1.76 14.83 5.59
N MET A 99 -1.35 15.81 6.38
CA MET A 99 -0.92 15.62 7.76
C MET A 99 -2.07 15.10 8.64
N GLU A 100 -3.27 15.67 8.52
CA GLU A 100 -4.46 15.20 9.24
C GLU A 100 -4.81 13.75 8.87
N LEU A 101 -4.86 13.43 7.58
CA LEU A 101 -5.11 12.06 7.10
C LEU A 101 -4.02 11.07 7.58
N ALA A 102 -2.77 11.52 7.66
CA ALA A 102 -1.65 10.68 8.09
C ALA A 102 -1.54 10.55 9.62
N GLY A 103 -2.28 11.36 10.40
CA GLY A 103 -2.05 11.52 11.83
C GLY A 103 -0.66 12.10 12.16
N ALA A 104 -0.12 12.95 11.29
CA ALA A 104 1.18 13.57 11.41
C ALA A 104 1.06 15.02 11.91
N THR A 105 1.95 15.44 12.81
CA THR A 105 2.02 16.84 13.27
C THR A 105 3.20 17.60 12.67
N THR A 106 4.12 16.88 12.04
CA THR A 106 5.27 17.46 11.32
C THR A 106 5.38 16.90 9.91
N ARG A 107 6.04 17.65 9.03
CA ARG A 107 6.32 17.21 7.65
C ARG A 107 7.18 15.94 7.58
N MET A 108 8.12 15.80 8.51
CA MET A 108 8.94 14.59 8.62
C MET A 108 8.08 13.37 9.00
N GLN A 109 7.18 13.52 9.96
CA GLN A 109 6.22 12.47 10.31
C GLN A 109 5.28 12.15 9.14
N LEU A 110 4.84 13.16 8.37
CA LEU A 110 4.04 12.93 7.17
C LEU A 110 4.81 12.07 6.15
N ALA A 111 6.09 12.37 5.90
CA ALA A 111 6.92 11.58 4.99
C ALA A 111 7.10 10.13 5.48
N TRP A 112 7.38 9.94 6.77
CA TRP A 112 7.51 8.61 7.37
C TRP A 112 6.21 7.79 7.29
N GLN A 113 5.09 8.41 7.65
CA GLN A 113 3.76 7.80 7.58
C GLN A 113 3.34 7.47 6.15
N ALA A 114 3.66 8.35 5.19
CA ALA A 114 3.38 8.12 3.77
C ALA A 114 4.12 6.89 3.24
N ALA A 115 5.41 6.73 3.58
CA ALA A 115 6.18 5.54 3.21
C ALA A 115 5.61 4.27 3.85
N ARG A 116 5.28 4.31 5.15
CA ARG A 116 4.71 3.16 5.89
C ARG A 116 3.35 2.71 5.34
N ARG A 117 2.55 3.63 4.79
CA ARG A 117 1.21 3.36 4.23
C ARG A 117 1.19 3.15 2.71
N GLY A 118 2.35 3.11 2.04
CA GLY A 118 2.40 2.92 0.58
C GLY A 118 1.79 4.08 -0.23
N TRP A 119 1.91 5.31 0.27
CA TRP A 119 1.35 6.50 -0.41
C TRP A 119 2.26 7.09 -1.51
N LEU A 120 3.50 6.61 -1.61
CA LEU A 120 4.55 7.11 -2.50
C LEU A 120 4.75 6.22 -3.73
#